data_AF-A0A536TDJ0-F1
#
_entry.id   AF-A0A536TDJ0-F1
#
_cell.length_a   1.000
_cell.length_b   1.000
_cell.length_c   1.000
_cell.angle_alpha   90.00
_cell.angle_beta   90.00
_cell.angle_gamma   90.00
#
_symmetry.space_group_name_H-M   'P 1'
#
loop_
_entity.id
_entity.type
_entity.pdbx_description
1 polymer ?
#
loop_
_entity_poly.entity_id
_entity_poly.type
_entity_poly.pdbx_seq_one_letter_code
_entity_poly.pdbx_strand_id
1 'polypeptide(L)'
;MRHWLMKSEPDEVSIDDLAAMPKKTIAWFGVRNYQARNFMRDQMQVGDLAFFYHSSCPEPGIAGVVRISKAAYADASQFDRHSPYYDPKATRAAPRWFNV
;
A
#
# COMPACT_ATOMS: atom_id res chain seq x y z
N MET A 1 1.78 11.98 -15.64
CA MET A 1 1.31 11.86 -14.24
C MET A 1 0.05 11.02 -14.26
N ARG A 2 0.07 9.87 -13.60
CA ARG A 2 -1.10 8.97 -13.50
C ARG A 2 -1.84 9.25 -12.18
N HIS A 3 -3.09 8.82 -12.13
CA HIS A 3 -3.94 8.94 -10.95
C HIS A 3 -4.40 7.56 -10.52
N TRP A 4 -4.48 7.36 -9.21
CA TRP A 4 -4.76 6.07 -8.60
C TRP A 4 -5.85 6.17 -7.54
N LEU A 5 -6.36 5.02 -7.11
CA LEU A 5 -7.18 4.90 -5.92
C LEU A 5 -6.66 3.71 -5.12
N MET A 6 -6.34 3.94 -3.85
CA MET A 6 -5.76 2.94 -2.97
C MET A 6 -6.69 2.75 -1.77
N LYS A 7 -7.05 1.49 -1.49
CA LYS A 7 -8.02 1.14 -0.46
C LYS A 7 -7.30 0.72 0.81
N SER A 8 -7.76 1.23 1.96
CA SER A 8 -7.31 0.84 3.28
C SER A 8 -8.52 0.74 4.20
N GLU A 9 -8.53 -0.24 5.10
CA GLU A 9 -9.52 -0.29 6.17
C GLU A 9 -9.09 0.72 7.26
N PRO A 10 -9.97 1.63 7.71
CA PRO A 10 -9.59 2.67 8.66
C PRO A 10 -9.15 2.11 10.02
N ASP A 11 -9.60 0.90 10.37
CA ASP A 11 -9.16 0.19 11.59
C ASP A 11 -7.73 -0.36 11.48
N GLU A 12 -7.20 -0.50 10.25
CA GLU A 12 -5.81 -0.90 10.02
C GLU A 12 -4.92 0.33 9.84
N VAL A 13 -5.27 1.19 8.87
CA VAL A 13 -4.63 2.50 8.64
C VAL A 13 -5.67 3.45 8.05
N SER A 14 -6.07 4.45 8.82
CA SER A 14 -6.87 5.58 8.33
C SER A 14 -6.00 6.68 7.69
N ILE A 15 -6.65 7.68 7.10
CA ILE A 15 -5.92 8.84 6.53
C ILE A 15 -5.31 9.70 7.64
N ASP A 16 -5.97 9.74 8.80
CA ASP A 16 -5.51 10.50 9.97
C ASP A 16 -4.32 9.80 10.62
N ASP A 17 -4.33 8.47 10.68
CA ASP A 17 -3.16 7.69 11.12
C ASP A 17 -1.96 7.99 10.23
N LEU A 18 -2.14 7.96 8.90
CA LEU A 18 -1.09 8.34 7.96
C LEU A 18 -0.60 9.78 8.19
N ALA A 19 -1.51 10.72 8.46
CA ALA A 19 -1.15 12.11 8.72
C ALA A 19 -0.39 12.30 10.04
N ALA A 20 -0.60 11.43 11.02
CA ALA A 20 0.11 11.42 12.31
C ALA A 20 1.46 10.72 12.27
N MET A 21 1.72 9.86 11.26
CA MET A 21 2.98 9.13 11.14
C MET A 21 4.19 10.06 10.87
N PRO A 22 5.42 9.63 11.25
CA PRO A 22 6.63 10.35 10.91
C PRO A 22 6.72 10.63 9.40
N LYS A 23 6.99 11.89 9.04
CA LYS A 23 7.03 12.39 7.65
C LYS A 23 5.72 12.24 6.88
N LYS A 24 4.61 11.83 7.53
CA LYS A 24 3.31 11.55 6.92
C LYS A 24 3.41 10.48 5.82
N THR A 25 4.20 9.44 6.08
CA THR A 25 4.49 8.37 5.11
C THR A 25 4.32 7.00 5.73
N ILE A 26 3.77 6.07 4.94
CA ILE A 26 3.68 4.65 5.25
C ILE A 26 4.05 3.84 4.01
N ALA A 27 4.57 2.62 4.21
CA ALA A 27 4.66 1.65 3.14
C ALA A 27 3.26 1.10 2.84
N TRP A 28 2.83 1.03 1.58
CA TRP A 28 1.51 0.48 1.24
C TRP A 28 1.52 -1.06 1.24
N PHE A 29 1.72 -1.66 2.41
CA PHE A 29 1.91 -3.10 2.58
C PHE A 29 0.62 -3.91 2.39
N GLY A 30 0.75 -5.25 2.40
CA GLY A 30 -0.40 -6.16 2.49
C GLY A 30 -1.11 -6.46 1.17
N VAL A 31 -0.70 -5.84 0.06
CA VAL A 31 -1.30 -6.14 -1.25
C VAL A 31 -0.93 -7.57 -1.69
N ARG A 32 -1.94 -8.43 -1.82
CA ARG A 32 -1.81 -9.84 -2.26
C ARG A 32 -2.58 -10.15 -3.55
N ASN A 33 -2.93 -9.12 -4.31
CA ASN A 33 -3.52 -9.24 -5.64
C ASN A 33 -2.46 -8.95 -6.72
N TYR A 34 -2.32 -9.85 -7.69
CA TYR A 34 -1.29 -9.72 -8.74
C TYR A 34 -1.47 -8.50 -9.64
N GLN A 35 -2.70 -8.13 -9.97
CA GLN A 35 -2.97 -6.97 -10.82
C GLN A 35 -2.66 -5.67 -10.07
N ALA A 36 -3.12 -5.55 -8.82
CA ALA A 36 -2.83 -4.41 -7.96
C ALA A 36 -1.31 -4.26 -7.74
N ARG A 37 -0.62 -5.37 -7.48
CA ARG A 37 0.85 -5.40 -7.42
C ARG A 37 1.48 -4.88 -8.70
N ASN A 38 1.01 -5.33 -9.87
CA ASN A 38 1.57 -4.90 -11.15
C ASN A 38 1.32 -3.40 -11.40
N PHE A 39 0.18 -2.84 -10.98
CA PHE A 39 -0.03 -1.38 -11.03
C PHE A 39 1.02 -0.63 -10.21
N MET A 40 1.24 -1.05 -8.95
CA MET A 40 2.25 -0.43 -8.08
C MET A 40 3.66 -0.60 -8.65
N ARG A 41 4.04 -1.82 -9.03
CA ARG A 41 5.40 -2.16 -9.46
C ARG A 41 5.77 -1.57 -10.82
N ASP A 42 4.86 -1.65 -11.78
CA ASP A 42 5.18 -1.38 -13.19
C ASP A 42 4.76 0.01 -13.65
N GLN A 43 3.81 0.66 -12.94
CA GLN A 43 3.15 1.86 -13.46
C GLN A 43 3.14 3.05 -12.50
N MET A 44 3.10 2.84 -11.18
CA MET A 44 3.16 3.96 -10.22
C MET A 44 4.54 4.59 -10.22
N GLN A 45 4.57 5.93 -10.26
CA GLN A 45 5.79 6.73 -10.22
C GLN A 45 5.76 7.67 -9.02
N VAL A 46 6.94 8.00 -8.48
CA VAL A 46 7.06 9.03 -7.45
C VAL A 46 6.45 10.33 -7.95
N GLY A 47 5.58 10.94 -7.15
CA GLY A 47 4.85 12.14 -7.53
C GLY A 47 3.44 11.91 -8.08
N ASP A 48 3.09 10.70 -8.52
CA ASP A 48 1.71 10.36 -8.87
C ASP A 48 0.79 10.56 -7.65
N LEU A 49 -0.46 10.94 -7.92
CA LEU A 49 -1.48 11.15 -6.89
C LEU A 49 -2.41 9.94 -6.80
N ALA A 50 -2.89 9.67 -5.59
CA ALA A 50 -3.89 8.66 -5.33
C ALA A 50 -5.00 9.18 -4.41
N PHE A 51 -6.23 8.74 -4.64
CA PHE A 51 -7.27 8.83 -3.61
C PHE A 51 -7.01 7.78 -2.54
N PHE A 52 -7.01 8.21 -1.27
CA PHE A 52 -7.04 7.31 -0.11
C PHE A 52 -8.50 6.96 0.16
N TYR A 53 -8.87 5.72 -0.08
CA TYR A 53 -10.25 5.24 0.04
C TYR A 53 -10.41 4.37 1.28
N HIS A 54 -11.27 4.78 2.21
CA HIS A 54 -11.68 3.95 3.33
C HIS A 54 -12.65 2.87 2.86
N SER A 55 -12.27 1.61 3.06
CA SER A 55 -13.08 0.43 2.72
C SER A 55 -13.42 -0.40 3.96
N SER A 56 -14.39 -1.30 3.82
CA SER A 56 -14.80 -2.26 4.88
C SER A 56 -15.20 -1.59 6.21
N CYS A 57 -15.70 -0.36 6.16
CA CYS A 57 -16.10 0.43 7.33
C CYS A 57 -17.54 0.96 7.20
N PRO A 58 -18.13 1.50 8.28
CA PRO A 58 -19.49 2.06 8.24
C PRO A 58 -19.68 3.22 7.25
N GLU A 59 -18.63 4.03 7.05
CA GLU A 59 -18.65 5.19 6.14
C GLU A 59 -17.58 5.06 5.04
N PRO A 60 -17.81 4.22 4.01
CA PRO A 60 -16.83 3.99 2.96
C PRO A 60 -16.79 5.16 1.97
N GLY A 61 -15.59 5.59 1.58
CA GLY A 61 -15.44 6.74 0.71
C GLY A 61 -14.01 7.22 0.52
N ILE A 62 -13.85 8.25 -0.32
CA ILE A 62 -12.56 8.93 -0.46
C ILE A 62 -12.36 9.83 0.76
N ALA A 63 -11.36 9.50 1.57
CA ALA A 63 -11.03 10.23 2.79
C ALA A 63 -9.97 11.33 2.56
N GLY A 64 -9.23 11.26 1.44
CA GLY A 64 -8.24 12.26 1.10
C GLY A 64 -7.45 11.96 -0.17
N VAL A 65 -6.46 12.82 -0.44
CA VAL A 65 -5.50 12.68 -1.55
C VAL A 65 -4.11 12.47 -0.98
N VAL A 66 -3.41 11.46 -1.48
CA VAL A 66 -2.02 11.15 -1.13
C VAL A 66 -1.15 11.16 -2.38
N ARG A 67 0.16 11.13 -2.17
CA ARG A 67 1.17 11.11 -3.23
C ARG A 67 2.08 9.91 -3.05
N ILE A 68 2.42 9.24 -4.14
CA ILE A 68 3.44 8.20 -4.15
C ILE A 68 4.79 8.83 -3.80
N SER A 69 5.36 8.45 -2.65
CA SER A 69 6.59 9.03 -2.11
C SER A 69 7.83 8.22 -2.46
N LYS A 70 7.67 6.95 -2.83
CA LYS A 70 8.75 6.04 -3.20
C LYS A 70 8.32 5.10 -4.33
N ALA A 71 9.26 4.75 -5.21
CA ALA A 71 9.05 3.75 -6.25
C ALA A 71 8.96 2.35 -5.63
N ALA A 72 8.34 1.41 -6.34
CA ALA A 72 7.99 0.13 -5.75
C ALA A 72 9.20 -0.68 -5.23
N TYR A 73 9.02 -1.34 -4.09
CA TYR A 73 10.02 -2.20 -3.46
C TYR A 73 9.36 -3.40 -2.80
N ALA A 74 10.16 -4.40 -2.41
CA ALA A 74 9.64 -5.62 -1.82
C ALA A 74 8.91 -5.33 -0.50
N ASP A 75 7.67 -5.82 -0.40
CA ASP A 75 6.87 -5.69 0.81
C ASP A 75 7.48 -6.54 1.93
N ALA A 76 8.00 -5.91 2.99
CA ALA A 76 8.69 -6.61 4.06
C ALA A 76 7.78 -7.60 4.82
N SER A 77 6.47 -7.33 4.88
CA SER A 77 5.49 -8.16 5.58
C SER A 77 5.40 -9.58 5.01
N GLN A 78 5.76 -9.77 3.73
CA GLN A 78 5.72 -11.09 3.10
C GLN A 78 6.74 -12.07 3.69
N PHE A 79 7.77 -11.58 4.39
CA PHE A 79 8.84 -12.41 4.97
C PHE A 79 8.69 -12.67 6.47
N ASP A 80 7.80 -11.94 7.14
CA ASP A 80 7.56 -12.09 8.57
C ASP A 80 6.49 -13.15 8.83
N ARG A 81 6.85 -14.24 9.51
CA ARG A 81 5.95 -15.37 9.81
C ARG A 81 4.79 -14.99 10.73
N HIS A 82 4.92 -13.89 11.47
CA HIS A 82 3.85 -13.39 12.36
C HIS A 82 2.93 -12.40 11.66
N SER A 83 3.30 -11.93 10.46
CA SER A 83 2.44 -11.03 9.69
C SER A 83 1.23 -11.78 9.14
N PRO A 84 0.02 -11.16 9.16
CA PRO A 84 -1.14 -11.70 8.44
C PRO A 84 -0.89 -11.79 6.92
N TYR A 85 0.14 -11.09 6.42
CA TYR A 85 0.50 -11.05 5.02
C TYR A 85 1.70 -11.92 4.65
N TYR A 86 2.15 -12.80 5.55
CA TYR A 86 3.23 -13.76 5.29
C TYR A 86 2.97 -14.59 4.04
N ASP A 87 3.99 -14.78 3.21
CA ASP A 87 3.92 -15.70 2.07
C ASP A 87 5.09 -16.71 2.15
N PRO A 88 4.83 -17.99 2.48
CA PRO A 88 5.89 -18.99 2.64
C PRO A 88 6.66 -19.28 1.34
N LYS A 89 6.15 -18.86 0.17
CA LYS A 89 6.83 -19.02 -1.12
C LYS A 89 7.64 -17.78 -1.52
N ALA A 90 7.52 -16.67 -0.79
CA ALA A 90 8.31 -15.48 -1.03
C ALA A 90 9.66 -15.58 -0.31
N THR A 91 10.74 -15.25 -1.02
CA THR A 91 12.08 -15.18 -0.44
C THR A 91 12.69 -13.81 -0.71
N ARG A 92 13.70 -13.40 0.07
CA ARG A 92 14.36 -12.10 -0.16
C ARG A 92 15.05 -12.02 -1.53
N ALA A 93 15.48 -13.15 -2.07
CA ALA A 93 16.06 -13.24 -3.41
C ALA A 93 14.99 -13.21 -4.53
N ALA A 94 13.77 -13.67 -4.24
CA ALA A 94 12.64 -13.69 -5.16
C ALA A 94 11.36 -13.21 -4.45
N PRO A 95 11.24 -11.89 -4.19
CA PRO A 95 10.03 -11.31 -3.62
C PRO A 95 8.85 -11.47 -4.59
N ARG A 96 7.69 -11.84 -4.05
CA ARG A 96 6.46 -12.00 -4.84
C ARG A 96 5.59 -10.74 -4.78
N TRP A 97 5.68 -10.00 -3.68
CA TRP A 97 4.84 -8.85 -3.35
C TRP A 97 5.67 -7.58 -3.24
N PHE A 98 5.08 -6.49 -3.72
CA PHE A 98 5.71 -5.19 -3.79
C PHE A 98 4.71 -4.15 -3.29
N ASN A 99 5.21 -3.11 -2.66
CA ASN A 99 4.46 -1.92 -2.24
C ASN A 99 5.17 -0.67 -2.76
N VAL A 100 4.57 0.49 -2.51
CA VAL A 100 5.12 1.84 -2.77
C VAL A 100 5.17 2.65 -1.48
#